data_AF-A0AAQ0A6X2-F1
#
_entry.id   AF-A0AAQ0A6X2-F1
#
_cell.length_a   1.000
_cell.length_b   1.000
_cell.length_c   1.000
_cell.angle_alpha   90.00
_cell.angle_beta   90.00
_cell.angle_gamma   90.00
#
_symmetry.space_group_name_H-M   'P 1'
#
loop_
_entity.id
_entity.type
_entity.pdbx_description
1 polymer ?
#
loop_
_entity_poly.entity_id
_entity_poly.type
_entity_poly.pdbx_seq_one_letter_code
_entity_poly.pdbx_strand_id
1 'polypeptide(L)'
;MNDPTRRNISQIQNEYKEQMERKQQQLKRKRRGLYRRLMVFGAVVLLSAIVIVSSLWSQTSDISAKQEKKAELLKQLEQLEAKKSDLKDEIVKLKDEDYVAELARKDYYLSKDGEIIFKFEDKSK
;
A
#
# COMPACT_ATOMS: atom_id res chain seq x y z
N MET A 1 45.88 78.85 -3.62
CA MET A 1 46.31 77.91 -4.68
C MET A 1 45.06 77.31 -5.32
N ASN A 2 44.88 77.52 -6.62
CA ASN A 2 43.79 76.98 -7.44
C ASN A 2 44.23 75.65 -8.08
N ASP A 3 43.37 74.63 -8.07
CA ASP A 3 43.62 73.33 -8.71
C ASP A 3 42.76 73.22 -10.00
N PRO A 4 43.31 72.80 -11.17
CA PRO A 4 42.73 73.12 -12.47
C PRO A 4 41.75 72.06 -12.99
N THR A 5 40.57 72.55 -13.44
CA THR A 5 39.71 71.99 -14.51
C THR A 5 39.32 70.51 -14.47
N ARG A 6 38.14 70.21 -13.90
CA ARG A 6 37.35 69.02 -14.27
C ARG A 6 36.77 69.22 -15.67
N ARG A 7 37.32 68.55 -16.68
CA ARG A 7 36.71 68.47 -18.02
C ARG A 7 35.47 67.58 -17.95
N ASN A 8 34.29 68.18 -18.11
CA ASN A 8 33.02 67.47 -18.17
C ASN A 8 32.85 66.90 -19.58
N ILE A 9 33.31 65.66 -19.79
CA ILE A 9 33.22 65.00 -21.10
C ILE A 9 31.81 64.42 -21.23
N SER A 10 30.97 65.09 -22.01
CA SER A 10 29.64 64.58 -22.35
C SER A 10 29.82 63.32 -23.21
N GLN A 11 29.28 62.19 -22.75
CA GLN A 11 29.26 60.97 -23.55
C GLN A 11 28.53 61.27 -24.87
N ILE A 12 29.14 60.93 -26.01
CA ILE A 12 28.47 61.02 -27.30
C ILE A 12 27.19 60.18 -27.19
N GLN A 13 26.04 60.84 -27.24
CA GLN A 13 24.73 60.20 -27.30
C GLN A 13 24.66 59.42 -28.61
N ASN A 14 25.03 58.15 -28.51
CA ASN A 14 25.19 57.28 -29.66
C ASN A 14 23.89 56.50 -29.79
N GLU A 15 23.06 56.82 -30.79
CA GLU A 15 21.80 56.11 -31.05
C GLU A 15 22.00 54.59 -31.10
N TYR A 16 23.16 54.15 -31.60
CA TYR A 16 23.54 52.74 -31.61
C TYR A 16 23.65 52.12 -30.21
N LYS A 17 24.23 52.83 -29.23
CA LYS A 17 24.31 52.35 -27.84
C LYS A 17 22.91 52.24 -27.24
N GLU A 18 22.07 53.24 -27.44
CA GLU A 18 20.69 53.19 -26.94
C GLU A 18 19.88 52.06 -27.59
N GLN A 19 20.05 51.82 -28.89
CA GLN A 19 19.39 50.70 -29.58
C GLN A 19 19.85 49.34 -29.03
N MET A 20 21.15 49.19 -28.74
CA MET A 20 21.68 47.96 -28.14
C MET A 20 21.19 47.75 -26.71
N GLU A 21 21.14 48.80 -25.90
CA GLU A 21 20.57 48.74 -24.55
C GLU A 21 19.08 48.39 -24.57
N ARG A 22 18.31 48.99 -25.49
CA ARG A 22 16.89 48.64 -25.70
C ARG A 22 16.72 47.18 -26.10
N LYS A 23 17.53 46.66 -27.03
CA LYS A 23 17.52 45.23 -27.41
C LYS A 23 17.86 44.33 -26.23
N GLN A 24 18.90 44.66 -25.45
CA GLN A 24 19.26 43.89 -24.25
C GLN A 24 18.14 43.92 -23.18
N GLN A 25 17.51 45.07 -22.96
CA GLN A 25 16.38 45.19 -22.05
C GLN A 25 15.18 44.37 -22.51
N GLN A 26 14.88 44.35 -23.81
CA GLN A 26 13.82 43.50 -24.38
C GLN A 26 14.11 42.00 -24.19
N LEU A 27 15.35 41.57 -24.45
CA LEU A 27 15.77 40.17 -24.22
C LEU A 27 15.68 39.79 -22.74
N LYS A 28 16.11 40.68 -21.82
CA LYS A 28 15.99 40.48 -20.37
C LYS A 28 14.52 40.38 -19.93
N ARG A 29 13.63 41.21 -20.48
CA ARG A 29 12.18 41.14 -20.22
C ARG A 29 11.58 39.82 -20.70
N LYS A 30 11.93 39.37 -21.91
CA LYS A 30 11.50 38.06 -22.44
C LYS A 30 11.99 36.90 -21.58
N ARG A 31 13.27 36.90 -21.17
CA ARG A 31 13.85 35.87 -20.29
C ARG A 31 13.20 35.85 -18.91
N ARG A 32 12.92 37.02 -18.30
CA ARG A 32 12.22 37.10 -17.00
C ARG A 32 10.83 36.44 -17.04
N GLY A 33 10.08 36.63 -18.13
CA GLY A 33 8.80 35.96 -18.33
C GLY A 33 8.93 34.43 -18.42
N LEU A 34 9.94 33.96 -19.16
CA LEU A 34 10.24 32.54 -19.28
C LEU A 34 10.63 31.91 -17.93
N TYR A 35 11.54 32.54 -17.18
CA TYR A 35 11.95 32.04 -15.86
C TYR A 35 10.80 32.05 -14.84
N ARG A 36 9.90 33.04 -14.87
CA ARG A 36 8.70 33.03 -14.02
C ARG A 36 7.81 31.83 -14.34
N ARG A 37 7.57 31.53 -15.62
CA ARG A 37 6.78 30.36 -16.03
C ARG A 37 7.45 29.04 -15.62
N LEU A 38 8.76 28.93 -15.82
CA LEU A 38 9.55 27.77 -15.40
C LEU A 38 9.54 27.59 -13.87
N MET A 39 9.61 28.66 -13.10
CA MET A 39 9.59 28.60 -11.63
C MET A 39 8.22 28.10 -11.12
N VAL A 40 7.12 28.57 -11.70
CA VAL A 40 5.77 28.07 -11.38
C VAL A 40 5.64 26.59 -11.75
N PHE A 41 6.08 26.20 -12.95
CA PHE A 41 6.06 24.82 -13.37
C PHE A 41 6.91 23.92 -12.47
N GLY A 42 8.13 24.36 -12.15
CA GLY A 42 9.03 23.65 -11.23
C GLY A 42 8.45 23.50 -9.82
N ALA A 43 7.75 24.52 -9.32
CA ALA A 43 7.05 24.45 -8.04
C ALA A 43 5.92 23.39 -8.06
N VAL A 44 5.13 23.34 -9.14
CA VAL A 44 4.08 22.31 -9.30
C VAL A 44 4.68 20.91 -9.36
N VAL A 45 5.77 20.73 -10.13
CA VAL A 45 6.47 19.44 -10.20
C VAL A 45 7.01 19.03 -8.83
N LEU A 46 7.64 19.94 -8.09
CA LEU A 46 8.13 19.68 -6.73
C LEU A 46 7.00 19.28 -5.78
N LEU A 47 5.89 20.02 -5.78
CA LEU A 47 4.72 19.68 -4.97
C LEU A 47 4.17 18.29 -5.32
N SER A 48 4.05 17.98 -6.61
CA SER A 48 3.59 16.66 -7.06
C SER A 48 4.55 15.54 -6.64
N ALA A 49 5.86 15.78 -6.71
CA ALA A 49 6.87 14.82 -6.30
C ALA A 49 6.80 14.53 -4.79
N ILE A 50 6.57 15.56 -3.96
CA ILE A 50 6.40 15.40 -2.51
C ILE A 50 5.19 14.50 -2.21
N VAL A 51 4.06 14.72 -2.90
CA VAL A 51 2.85 13.90 -2.72
C VAL A 51 3.06 12.45 -3.17
N ILE A 52 3.75 12.24 -4.30
CA ILE A 52 4.05 10.89 -4.80
C ILE A 52 4.97 10.15 -3.81
N VAL A 53 6.06 10.79 -3.38
CA VAL A 53 7.02 10.18 -2.47
C VAL A 53 6.39 9.83 -1.12
N SER A 54 5.55 10.72 -0.56
CA SER A 54 4.86 10.44 0.70
C SER A 54 3.86 9.29 0.56
N SER A 55 3.12 9.22 -0.54
CA SER A 55 2.20 8.11 -0.83
C SER A 55 2.93 6.77 -1.03
N LEU A 56 4.09 6.77 -1.67
CA LEU A 56 4.91 5.57 -1.82
C LEU A 56 5.47 5.09 -0.47
N TRP A 57 5.90 6.02 0.39
CA TRP A 57 6.40 5.68 1.72
C TRP A 57 5.31 5.06 2.60
N SER A 58 4.09 5.62 2.58
CA SER A 58 2.95 5.06 3.33
C SER A 58 2.55 3.69 2.81
N GLN A 59 2.61 3.46 1.50
CA GLN A 59 2.26 2.16 0.92
C GLN A 59 3.27 1.06 1.27
N THR A 60 4.57 1.38 1.31
CA THR A 60 5.64 0.41 1.62
C THR A 60 5.55 -0.11 3.06
N SER A 61 5.23 0.75 4.03
CA SER A 61 5.12 0.36 5.44
C SER A 61 4.02 -0.69 5.68
N ASP A 62 3.00 -0.72 4.83
CA ASP A 62 1.88 -1.65 4.96
C ASP A 62 2.13 -3.01 4.31
N ILE A 63 3.20 -3.17 3.52
CA ILE A 63 3.41 -4.40 2.73
C ILE A 63 3.71 -5.60 3.64
N SER A 64 4.55 -5.44 4.66
CA SER A 64 4.88 -6.53 5.59
C SER A 64 3.66 -6.98 6.38
N ALA A 65 2.91 -6.04 6.96
CA ALA A 65 1.66 -6.33 7.67
C ALA A 65 0.61 -6.99 6.76
N LYS A 66 0.51 -6.56 5.50
CA LYS A 66 -0.37 -7.20 4.50
C LYS A 66 0.11 -8.60 4.13
N GLN A 67 1.41 -8.85 4.06
CA GLN A 67 1.96 -10.18 3.79
C GLN A 67 1.72 -11.15 4.95
N GLU A 68 1.97 -10.72 6.19
CA GLU A 68 1.69 -11.53 7.38
C GLU A 68 0.20 -11.87 7.47
N LYS A 69 -0.68 -10.87 7.31
CA LYS A 69 -2.13 -11.08 7.31
C LYS A 69 -2.58 -12.01 6.19
N LYS A 70 -1.96 -11.92 5.01
CA LYS A 70 -2.22 -12.85 3.89
C LYS A 70 -1.81 -14.28 4.26
N ALA A 71 -0.64 -14.48 4.86
CA ALA A 71 -0.18 -15.80 5.29
C ALA A 71 -1.10 -16.41 6.37
N GLU A 72 -1.52 -15.59 7.33
CA GLU A 72 -2.48 -16.01 8.36
C GLU A 72 -3.82 -16.45 7.74
N LEU A 73 -4.37 -15.65 6.83
CA LEU A 73 -5.63 -15.97 6.15
C LEU A 73 -5.53 -17.24 5.30
N LEU A 74 -4.40 -17.46 4.63
CA LEU A 74 -4.17 -18.71 3.88
C LEU A 74 -4.15 -19.93 4.80
N LYS A 75 -3.51 -19.83 5.97
CA LYS A 75 -3.50 -20.90 6.96
C LYS A 75 -4.89 -21.17 7.53
N GLN A 76 -5.66 -20.12 7.82
CA GLN A 76 -7.04 -20.27 8.28
C GLN A 76 -7.91 -20.94 7.22
N LEU A 77 -7.73 -20.58 5.95
CA LEU A 77 -8.44 -21.18 4.81
C LEU A 77 -8.14 -22.67 4.71
N GLU A 78 -6.87 -23.08 4.76
CA GLU A 78 -6.46 -24.49 4.73
C GLU A 78 -7.09 -25.29 5.89
N GLN A 79 -7.08 -24.73 7.11
CA GLN A 79 -7.74 -25.35 8.26
C GLN A 79 -9.26 -25.50 8.08
N LEU A 80 -9.91 -24.50 7.50
CA LEU A 80 -11.35 -24.52 7.21
C LEU A 80 -11.69 -25.52 6.12
N GLU A 81 -10.85 -25.66 5.10
CA GLU A 81 -11.02 -26.66 4.04
C GLU A 81 -10.84 -28.08 4.57
N ALA A 82 -9.84 -28.33 5.41
CA ALA A 82 -9.66 -29.61 6.08
C ALA A 82 -10.89 -29.98 6.91
N LYS A 83 -11.35 -29.07 7.80
CA LYS A 83 -12.57 -29.26 8.58
C LYS A 83 -13.80 -29.52 7.71
N LYS A 84 -13.92 -28.81 6.59
CA LYS A 84 -15.03 -29.02 5.65
C LYS A 84 -14.98 -30.39 5.00
N SER A 85 -13.79 -30.92 4.70
CA SER A 85 -13.61 -32.28 4.20
C SER A 85 -14.02 -33.30 5.25
N ASP A 86 -13.49 -33.16 6.47
CA ASP A 86 -13.80 -34.08 7.57
C ASP A 86 -15.31 -34.13 7.86
N LEU A 87 -15.95 -32.96 7.92
CA LEU A 87 -17.41 -32.86 8.12
C LEU A 87 -18.20 -33.47 6.96
N LYS A 88 -17.72 -33.36 5.72
CA LYS A 88 -18.36 -34.01 4.58
C LYS A 88 -18.27 -35.52 4.69
N ASP A 89 -17.11 -36.04 5.07
CA ASP A 89 -16.91 -37.48 5.26
C ASP A 89 -17.78 -37.99 6.41
N GLU A 90 -17.91 -37.23 7.50
CA GLU A 90 -18.83 -37.53 8.59
C GLU A 90 -20.29 -37.54 8.14
N ILE A 91 -20.72 -36.57 7.32
CA ILE A 91 -22.07 -36.57 6.73
C ILE A 91 -22.31 -37.82 5.88
N VAL A 92 -21.31 -38.28 5.11
CA VAL A 92 -21.44 -39.51 4.32
C VAL A 92 -21.57 -40.72 5.24
N LYS A 93 -20.74 -40.82 6.28
CA LYS A 93 -20.81 -41.92 7.27
C LYS A 93 -22.13 -41.93 8.02
N LEU A 94 -22.65 -40.77 8.41
CA LEU A 94 -23.94 -40.66 9.10
C LEU A 94 -25.14 -41.03 8.22
N LYS A 95 -24.99 -41.14 6.89
CA LYS A 95 -26.02 -41.71 6.02
C LYS A 95 -26.01 -43.24 5.96
N ASP A 96 -24.95 -43.87 6.46
CA ASP A 96 -24.82 -45.32 6.53
C ASP A 96 -25.47 -45.84 7.82
N GLU A 97 -26.47 -46.72 7.69
CA GLU A 97 -27.21 -47.29 8.82
C GLU A 97 -26.31 -48.10 9.75
N ASP A 98 -25.28 -48.78 9.21
CA ASP A 98 -24.36 -49.60 10.02
C ASP A 98 -23.49 -48.71 10.92
N TYR A 99 -23.00 -47.59 10.37
CA TYR A 99 -22.22 -46.60 11.13
C TYR A 99 -23.07 -45.93 12.23
N VAL A 100 -24.33 -45.59 11.93
CA VAL A 100 -25.26 -45.02 12.92
C VAL A 100 -25.58 -46.03 14.03
N ALA A 101 -25.75 -47.32 13.69
CA ALA A 101 -25.96 -48.38 14.68
C ALA A 101 -24.73 -48.59 15.57
N GLU A 102 -23.51 -48.52 15.02
CA GLU A 102 -22.27 -48.57 15.79
C GLU A 102 -22.14 -47.38 16.74
N LEU A 103 -22.45 -46.16 16.27
CA LEU A 103 -22.46 -44.96 17.09
C LEU A 103 -23.50 -45.05 18.23
N ALA A 104 -24.71 -45.54 17.94
CA ALA A 104 -25.75 -45.76 18.93
C ALA A 104 -25.35 -46.80 20.00
N ARG A 105 -24.66 -47.88 19.60
CA ARG A 105 -24.10 -48.87 20.53
C ARG A 105 -23.01 -48.26 21.43
N LYS A 106 -22.11 -47.47 20.84
CA LYS A 106 -20.96 -46.88 21.55
C LYS A 106 -21.36 -45.75 22.50
N ASP A 107 -22.15 -44.79 22.03
CA ASP A 107 -22.39 -43.54 22.76
C ASP A 107 -23.70 -43.58 23.56
N TYR A 108 -24.67 -44.38 23.12
CA TYR A 108 -26.00 -44.47 23.75
C TYR A 108 -26.31 -45.84 24.36
N TYR A 109 -25.36 -46.79 24.30
CA TYR A 109 -25.55 -48.16 24.79
C TYR A 109 -26.85 -48.80 24.26
N LEU A 110 -27.17 -48.59 22.99
CA LEU A 110 -28.27 -49.31 22.33
C LEU A 110 -27.79 -50.70 21.91
N SER A 111 -28.63 -51.73 22.05
CA SER A 111 -28.35 -53.08 21.56
C SER A 111 -29.57 -53.68 20.87
N LYS A 112 -29.35 -54.62 19.94
CA LYS A 112 -30.45 -55.35 19.27
C LYS A 112 -31.00 -56.44 20.19
N ASP A 113 -32.20 -56.92 19.90
CA ASP A 113 -32.82 -58.03 20.64
C ASP A 113 -31.89 -59.26 20.70
N GLY A 114 -31.52 -59.66 21.92
CA GLY A 114 -30.61 -60.77 22.19
C GLY A 114 -29.14 -60.39 22.44
N GLU A 115 -28.76 -59.12 22.32
CA GLU A 115 -27.40 -58.62 22.65
C GLU A 115 -27.30 -58.19 24.13
N ILE A 116 -26.21 -58.56 24.83
CA ILE A 116 -25.94 -58.20 26.24
C ILE A 116 -24.87 -57.10 26.29
N ILE A 117 -25.17 -55.98 26.95
CA ILE A 117 -24.26 -54.84 27.09
C ILE A 117 -23.41 -54.99 28.35
N PHE A 118 -22.09 -55.00 28.19
CA PHE A 118 -21.14 -54.99 29.30
C PHE A 118 -20.60 -53.58 29.50
N LYS A 119 -20.96 -52.95 30.63
CA LYS A 119 -20.41 -51.65 31.04
C LYS A 119 -19.33 -51.88 32.08
N PHE A 120 -18.08 -51.66 31.69
CA PHE A 120 -16.95 -51.70 32.63
C PHE A 120 -16.94 -50.37 33.40
N GLU A 121 -17.03 -50.42 34.73
CA GLU A 121 -16.72 -49.27 35.56
C GLU A 121 -15.24 -48.96 35.42
N ASP A 122 -14.92 -47.83 34.80
CA ASP A 122 -13.55 -47.37 34.66
C ASP A 122 -13.03 -46.93 36.04
N LYS A 123 -12.51 -47.89 36.81
CA LYS A 123 -11.83 -47.63 38.08
C LYS A 123 -10.43 -47.06 37.82
N SER A 124 -10.38 -45.88 37.21
CA SER A 124 -9.21 -45.02 37.28
C SER A 124 -9.39 -44.06 38.45
N LYS A 125 -8.48 -44.16 39.42
CA LYS A 125 -8.18 -43.10 40.40
C LYS A 125 -7.75 -41.82 39.70
#